data_AF-A0A7W8GEP5-F1
#
_entry.id   AF-A0A7W8GEP5-F1
#
_cell.length_a   1.000
_cell.length_b   1.000
_cell.length_c   1.000
_cell.angle_alpha   90.00
_cell.angle_beta   90.00
_cell.angle_gamma   90.00
#
_symmetry.space_group_name_H-M   'P 1'
#
loop_
_entity.id
_entity.type
_entity.pdbx_description
1 polymer ?
#
loop_
_entity_poly.entity_id
_entity_poly.type
_entity_poly.pdbx_seq_one_letter_code
_entity_poly.pdbx_strand_id
1 'polypeptide(L)'
;MNPAEWARSYVRLCASLDPFWAISAMTLVVMVRYEQGAWFYSILNAVLLSLACLFPQVVRREQFWLAVCLVGGSSIILNWYLHGNHIYLQFYWTLALLISCFARNQMRVLALSARWLVGGVFLFACIWKLVSADFQSGATMRYLMSATLPLGQSAVVLTELTGPQLAENMAAVERVIAAPGAASTSIIVPPGLGMLADILTRATWVMEGWMALVFLSPLSTRWRWLREASLLVFFVTAYTLLPVAAFATQLAYLGYALTRSDRYRAAFIAAYFAYQLADLGLGRVWSPTY
;
A
#
# COMPACT_ATOMS: atom_id res chain seq x y z
N MET A 1 -30.46 -16.65 1.82
CA MET A 1 -29.20 -17.43 1.89
C MET A 1 -28.52 -17.12 3.22
N ASN A 2 -28.08 -18.13 3.97
CA ASN A 2 -27.43 -17.93 5.28
C ASN A 2 -26.03 -17.29 5.07
N PRO A 3 -25.58 -16.32 5.91
CA PRO A 3 -24.22 -15.76 5.84
C PRO A 3 -23.09 -16.80 5.70
N ALA A 4 -23.22 -17.95 6.35
CA ALA A 4 -22.26 -19.04 6.26
C ALA A 4 -22.21 -19.69 4.86
N GLU A 5 -23.35 -19.78 4.17
CA GLU A 5 -23.42 -20.29 2.79
C GLU A 5 -22.85 -19.30 1.78
N TRP A 6 -23.09 -18.00 2.02
CA TRP A 6 -22.49 -16.93 1.24
C TRP A 6 -20.97 -16.98 1.34
N ALA A 7 -20.43 -17.03 2.56
CA ALA A 7 -18.99 -17.10 2.79
C ALA A 7 -18.33 -18.32 2.13
N ARG A 8 -18.97 -19.50 2.22
CA ARG A 8 -18.49 -20.71 1.52
C ARG A 8 -18.51 -20.55 0.00
N SER A 9 -19.55 -19.94 -0.55
CA SER A 9 -19.68 -19.71 -2.00
C SER A 9 -18.66 -18.71 -2.51
N TYR A 10 -18.40 -17.64 -1.76
CA TYR A 10 -17.36 -16.67 -2.05
C TYR A 10 -15.97 -17.30 -2.07
N VAL A 11 -15.62 -18.10 -1.05
CA VAL A 11 -14.32 -18.80 -1.01
C VAL A 11 -14.16 -19.74 -2.20
N ARG A 12 -15.21 -20.49 -2.58
CA ARG A 12 -15.18 -21.36 -3.77
C ARG A 12 -14.95 -20.58 -5.06
N LEU A 13 -15.63 -19.45 -5.23
CA LEU A 13 -15.45 -18.57 -6.39
C LEU A 13 -14.01 -18.05 -6.48
N CYS A 14 -13.45 -17.57 -5.36
CA CYS A 14 -12.06 -17.11 -5.33
C CYS A 14 -11.05 -18.23 -5.59
N ALA A 15 -11.34 -19.46 -5.13
CA ALA A 15 -10.51 -20.63 -5.36
C ALA A 15 -10.51 -21.09 -6.82
N SER A 16 -11.60 -20.85 -7.57
CA SER A 16 -11.69 -21.21 -8.99
C SER A 16 -11.00 -20.23 -9.94
N LEU A 17 -10.56 -19.06 -9.45
CA LEU A 17 -9.81 -18.10 -10.27
C LEU A 17 -8.42 -18.64 -10.59
N ASP A 18 -7.96 -18.41 -11.83
CA ASP A 18 -6.55 -18.59 -12.17
C ASP A 18 -5.71 -17.60 -11.34
N PRO A 19 -4.87 -18.07 -10.40
CA PRO A 19 -4.17 -17.19 -9.48
C PRO A 19 -3.22 -16.22 -10.18
N PHE A 20 -2.60 -16.67 -11.28
CA PHE A 20 -1.66 -15.84 -12.02
C PHE A 20 -2.38 -14.68 -12.71
N TRP A 21 -3.51 -14.98 -13.37
CA TRP A 21 -4.35 -13.95 -13.99
C TRP A 21 -4.91 -12.98 -12.95
N ALA A 22 -5.42 -13.47 -11.82
CA ALA A 22 -5.99 -12.63 -10.76
C ALA A 22 -4.96 -11.61 -10.23
N ILE A 23 -3.74 -12.07 -9.92
CA ILE A 23 -2.63 -11.20 -9.50
C ILE A 23 -2.30 -10.17 -10.59
N SER A 24 -2.22 -10.61 -11.84
CA SER A 24 -1.89 -9.75 -12.98
C SER A 24 -2.92 -8.63 -13.15
N ALA A 25 -4.21 -8.99 -13.10
CA ALA A 25 -5.31 -8.05 -13.21
C ALA A 25 -5.34 -7.05 -12.03
N MET A 26 -5.20 -7.54 -10.79
CA MET A 26 -5.09 -6.66 -9.61
C MET A 26 -3.92 -5.69 -9.73
N THR A 27 -2.76 -6.18 -10.19
CA THR A 27 -1.55 -5.37 -10.39
C THR A 27 -1.79 -4.26 -11.41
N LEU A 28 -2.36 -4.59 -12.58
CA LEU A 28 -2.64 -3.63 -13.65
C LEU A 28 -3.71 -2.62 -13.25
N VAL A 29 -4.74 -3.03 -12.50
CA VAL A 29 -5.76 -2.09 -11.97
C VAL A 29 -5.12 -1.09 -11.00
N VAL A 30 -4.21 -1.53 -10.13
CA VAL A 30 -3.46 -0.62 -9.23
C VAL A 30 -2.62 0.36 -10.05
N MET A 31 -1.92 -0.11 -11.09
CA MET A 31 -1.15 0.76 -11.98
C MET A 31 -2.02 1.76 -12.75
N VAL A 32 -3.24 1.42 -13.15
CA VAL A 32 -4.14 2.38 -13.80
C VAL A 32 -4.62 3.44 -12.81
N ARG A 33 -4.96 3.03 -11.58
CA ARG A 33 -5.60 3.92 -10.60
C ARG A 33 -4.65 4.83 -9.85
N TYR A 34 -3.45 4.35 -9.54
CA TYR A 34 -2.54 5.00 -8.61
C TYR A 34 -1.20 5.39 -9.24
N GLU A 35 -1.08 5.32 -10.56
CA GLU A 35 0.10 5.88 -11.24
C GLU A 35 0.21 7.38 -10.93
N GLN A 36 1.38 7.78 -10.44
CA GLN A 36 1.73 9.18 -10.23
C GLN A 36 2.57 9.65 -11.43
N GLY A 37 2.45 10.92 -11.81
CA GLY A 37 3.21 11.50 -12.91
C GLY A 37 2.35 11.91 -14.09
N ALA A 38 2.91 11.84 -15.29
CA ALA A 38 2.25 12.35 -16.49
C ALA A 38 1.05 11.48 -16.89
N TRP A 39 -0.04 12.14 -17.28
CA TRP A 39 -1.33 11.51 -17.67
C TRP A 39 -1.19 10.39 -18.71
N PHE A 40 -0.18 10.46 -19.59
CA PHE A 40 0.02 9.45 -20.61
C PHE A 40 0.41 8.08 -20.03
N TYR A 41 1.06 8.01 -18.85
CA TYR A 41 1.36 6.73 -18.19
C TYR A 41 0.09 6.00 -17.78
N SER A 42 -0.91 6.73 -17.25
CA SER A 42 -2.22 6.16 -16.93
C SER A 42 -2.92 5.59 -18.17
N ILE A 43 -2.80 6.24 -19.33
CA ILE A 43 -3.34 5.75 -20.60
C ILE A 43 -2.60 4.48 -21.06
N LEU A 44 -1.27 4.48 -21.01
CA LEU A 44 -0.48 3.30 -21.37
C LEU A 44 -0.82 2.11 -20.47
N ASN A 45 -0.92 2.33 -19.16
CA ASN A 45 -1.35 1.31 -18.20
C ASN A 45 -2.79 0.83 -18.49
N ALA A 46 -3.70 1.73 -18.89
CA ALA A 46 -5.07 1.38 -19.24
C ALA A 46 -5.13 0.52 -20.50
N VAL A 47 -4.33 0.83 -21.53
CA VAL A 47 -4.21 0.01 -22.74
C VAL A 47 -3.67 -1.38 -22.38
N LEU A 48 -2.64 -1.47 -21.53
CA LEU A 48 -2.09 -2.76 -21.07
C LEU A 48 -3.13 -3.59 -20.28
N LEU A 49 -3.92 -2.94 -19.42
CA LEU A 49 -5.04 -3.58 -18.72
C LEU A 49 -6.10 -4.07 -19.70
N SER A 50 -6.52 -3.25 -20.68
CA SER A 50 -7.48 -3.64 -21.70
C SER A 50 -7.00 -4.83 -22.52
N LEU A 51 -5.73 -4.86 -22.92
CA LEU A 51 -5.12 -5.99 -23.62
C LEU A 51 -5.15 -7.26 -22.76
N ALA A 52 -4.82 -7.17 -21.47
CA ALA A 52 -4.88 -8.30 -20.55
C ALA A 52 -6.31 -8.83 -20.35
N CYS A 53 -7.32 -7.96 -20.36
CA CYS A 53 -8.73 -8.33 -20.27
C CYS A 53 -9.25 -8.99 -21.56
N LEU A 54 -8.89 -8.44 -22.73
CA LEU A 54 -9.31 -8.97 -24.03
C LEU A 54 -8.59 -10.26 -24.40
N PHE A 55 -7.32 -10.38 -24.01
CA PHE A 55 -6.45 -11.51 -24.34
C PHE A 55 -5.76 -12.04 -23.08
N PRO A 56 -6.45 -12.78 -22.19
CA PRO A 56 -5.89 -13.26 -20.92
C PRO A 56 -4.59 -14.07 -21.03
N GLN A 57 -4.26 -14.59 -22.20
CA GLN A 57 -3.00 -15.31 -22.43
C GLN A 57 -1.78 -14.38 -22.49
N VAL A 58 -1.95 -13.09 -22.79
CA VAL A 58 -0.84 -12.15 -22.93
C VAL A 58 -0.12 -11.90 -21.61
N VAL A 59 -0.83 -11.94 -20.47
CA VAL A 59 -0.19 -11.76 -19.17
C VAL A 59 0.80 -12.88 -18.85
N ARG A 60 0.74 -14.02 -19.53
CA ARG A 60 1.71 -15.11 -19.35
C ARG A 60 2.97 -14.94 -20.20
N ARG A 61 3.00 -13.96 -21.09
CA ARG A 61 4.12 -13.68 -22.00
C ARG A 61 5.10 -12.69 -21.35
N GLU A 62 6.38 -12.99 -21.46
CA GLU A 62 7.47 -12.14 -20.96
C GLU A 62 7.48 -10.76 -21.65
N GLN A 63 7.13 -10.69 -22.94
CA GLN A 63 7.10 -9.42 -23.68
C GLN A 63 6.08 -8.45 -23.10
N PHE A 64 4.94 -8.97 -22.61
CA PHE A 64 3.91 -8.16 -21.99
C PHE A 64 4.43 -7.51 -20.70
N TRP A 65 5.04 -8.29 -19.81
CA TRP A 65 5.59 -7.75 -18.57
C TRP A 65 6.83 -6.89 -18.79
N LEU A 66 7.61 -7.13 -19.85
CA LEU A 66 8.68 -6.24 -20.25
C LEU A 66 8.13 -4.86 -20.63
N ALA A 67 7.06 -4.81 -21.43
CA ALA A 67 6.39 -3.55 -21.76
C ALA A 67 5.87 -2.84 -20.50
N VAL A 68 5.21 -3.56 -19.58
CA VAL A 68 4.76 -3.01 -18.29
C VAL A 68 5.94 -2.43 -17.49
N CYS A 69 7.06 -3.14 -17.42
CA CYS A 69 8.27 -2.67 -16.73
C CYS A 69 8.89 -1.44 -17.41
N LEU A 70 8.89 -1.36 -18.74
CA LEU A 70 9.40 -0.18 -19.45
C LEU A 70 8.54 1.06 -19.19
N VAL A 71 7.22 0.90 -19.17
CA VAL A 71 6.28 1.98 -18.83
C VAL A 71 6.52 2.46 -17.39
N GLY A 72 6.44 1.56 -16.40
CA GLY A 72 6.65 1.93 -15.00
C GLY A 72 8.07 2.40 -14.68
N GLY A 73 9.08 1.77 -15.26
CA GLY A 73 10.49 2.12 -15.06
C GLY A 73 10.84 3.48 -15.65
N SER A 74 10.32 3.82 -16.83
CA SER A 74 10.52 5.17 -17.40
C SER A 74 9.82 6.25 -16.58
N SER A 75 8.62 5.97 -16.04
CA SER A 75 7.92 6.87 -15.11
C SER A 75 8.78 7.18 -13.88
N ILE A 76 9.41 6.15 -13.28
CA ILE A 76 10.32 6.32 -12.15
C ILE A 76 11.56 7.11 -12.56
N ILE A 77 12.26 6.73 -13.63
CA ILE A 77 13.53 7.38 -14.03
C ILE A 77 13.32 8.88 -14.28
N LEU A 78 12.24 9.24 -14.97
CA LEU A 78 11.97 10.62 -15.36
C LEU A 78 11.37 11.46 -14.22
N ASN A 79 10.70 10.84 -13.24
CA ASN A 79 9.94 11.55 -12.21
C ASN A 79 10.22 11.04 -10.78
N TRP A 80 11.40 10.47 -10.52
CA TRP A 80 11.73 9.79 -9.26
C TRP A 80 11.45 10.62 -8.00
N TYR A 81 11.64 11.94 -8.08
CA TYR A 81 11.44 12.89 -6.98
C TYR A 81 9.98 13.12 -6.59
N LEU A 82 9.03 12.80 -7.49
CA LEU A 82 7.59 12.91 -7.22
C LEU A 82 7.01 11.63 -6.60
N HIS A 83 7.72 10.51 -6.74
CA HIS A 83 7.18 9.19 -6.44
C HIS A 83 7.31 8.81 -4.97
N GLY A 84 6.20 8.37 -4.38
CA GLY A 84 6.22 7.73 -3.07
C GLY A 84 6.83 6.32 -3.10
N ASN A 85 7.25 5.83 -1.93
CA ASN A 85 7.91 4.51 -1.76
C ASN A 85 7.13 3.32 -2.36
N HIS A 86 5.79 3.40 -2.40
CA HIS A 86 4.94 2.33 -2.93
C HIS A 86 5.07 2.17 -4.46
N ILE A 87 5.42 3.24 -5.20
CA ILE A 87 5.66 3.15 -6.65
C ILE A 87 6.92 2.32 -6.95
N TYR A 88 7.98 2.47 -6.15
CA TYR A 88 9.17 1.63 -6.26
C TYR A 88 8.86 0.17 -5.96
N LEU A 89 8.08 -0.10 -4.91
CA LEU A 89 7.62 -1.46 -4.61
C LEU A 89 6.78 -2.03 -5.76
N GLN A 90 5.95 -1.21 -6.40
CA GLN A 90 5.12 -1.60 -7.55
C GLN A 90 6.01 -2.01 -8.71
N PHE A 91 7.04 -1.22 -9.01
CA PHE A 91 8.01 -1.55 -10.04
C PHE A 91 8.75 -2.85 -9.76
N TYR A 92 9.29 -3.04 -8.55
CA TYR A 92 9.93 -4.31 -8.17
C TYR A 92 8.97 -5.51 -8.27
N TRP A 93 7.68 -5.30 -8.00
CA TRP A 93 6.67 -6.33 -8.20
C TRP A 93 6.42 -6.65 -9.67
N THR A 94 6.34 -5.64 -10.54
CA THR A 94 6.23 -5.88 -12.00
C THR A 94 7.45 -6.62 -12.55
N LEU A 95 8.65 -6.32 -12.02
CA LEU A 95 9.86 -7.07 -12.34
C LEU A 95 9.78 -8.52 -11.85
N ALA A 96 9.20 -8.77 -10.67
CA ALA A 96 8.94 -10.14 -10.20
C ALA A 96 7.99 -10.90 -11.12
N LEU A 97 6.96 -10.23 -11.67
CA LEU A 97 6.06 -10.81 -12.67
C LEU A 97 6.79 -11.15 -13.97
N LEU A 98 7.63 -10.24 -14.49
CA LEU A 98 8.49 -10.51 -15.63
C LEU A 98 9.42 -11.71 -15.39
N ILE A 99 10.13 -11.74 -14.26
CA ILE A 99 11.04 -12.84 -13.90
C ILE A 99 10.26 -14.16 -13.78
N SER A 100 9.04 -14.12 -13.26
CA SER A 100 8.22 -15.32 -13.10
C SER A 100 7.85 -15.97 -14.44
N CYS A 101 7.77 -15.21 -15.54
CA CYS A 101 7.52 -15.76 -16.88
C CYS A 101 8.60 -16.74 -17.33
N PHE A 102 9.85 -16.56 -16.87
CA PHE A 102 10.97 -17.46 -17.19
C PHE A 102 11.05 -18.70 -16.29
N ALA A 103 10.21 -18.78 -15.26
CA ALA A 103 10.27 -19.85 -14.27
C ALA A 103 9.31 -20.99 -14.60
N ARG A 104 9.76 -22.24 -14.38
CA ARG A 104 8.90 -23.44 -14.49
C ARG A 104 7.68 -23.39 -13.56
N ASN A 105 7.81 -22.76 -12.40
CA ASN A 105 6.73 -22.58 -11.43
C ASN A 105 6.59 -21.08 -11.09
N GLN A 106 5.83 -20.38 -11.93
CA GLN A 106 5.62 -18.94 -11.86
C GLN A 106 5.11 -18.53 -10.47
N MET A 107 4.08 -19.21 -9.96
CA MET A 107 3.47 -18.91 -8.66
C MET A 107 4.44 -19.08 -7.49
N ARG A 108 5.35 -20.05 -7.54
CA ARG A 108 6.38 -20.21 -6.50
C ARG A 108 7.36 -19.04 -6.50
N VAL A 109 7.77 -18.56 -7.67
CA VAL A 109 8.63 -17.37 -7.78
C VAL A 109 7.91 -16.15 -7.25
N LEU A 110 6.66 -15.93 -7.66
CA LEU A 110 5.86 -14.80 -7.16
C LEU A 110 5.64 -14.83 -5.65
N ALA A 111 5.35 -16.00 -5.07
CA ALA A 111 5.22 -16.13 -3.61
C ALA A 111 6.53 -15.81 -2.88
N LEU A 112 7.68 -16.21 -3.45
CA LEU A 112 8.99 -15.90 -2.89
C LEU A 112 9.31 -14.41 -3.02
N SER A 113 9.06 -13.82 -4.18
CA SER A 113 9.26 -12.40 -4.43
C SER A 113 8.36 -11.56 -3.51
N ALA A 114 7.07 -11.89 -3.39
CA ALA A 114 6.16 -11.21 -2.48
C ALA A 114 6.65 -11.29 -1.03
N ARG A 115 7.16 -12.45 -0.60
CA ARG A 115 7.74 -12.61 0.73
C ARG A 115 8.90 -11.65 0.97
N TRP A 116 9.84 -11.59 0.03
CA TRP A 116 11.03 -10.74 0.14
C TRP A 116 10.70 -9.26 0.01
N LEU A 117 9.79 -8.89 -0.89
CA LEU A 117 9.36 -7.50 -1.08
C LEU A 117 8.65 -6.97 0.17
N VAL A 118 7.70 -7.73 0.73
CA VAL A 118 7.02 -7.35 1.98
C VAL A 118 8.00 -7.32 3.14
N GLY A 119 8.79 -8.39 3.35
CA GLY A 119 9.76 -8.42 4.44
C GLY A 119 10.81 -7.32 4.35
N GLY A 120 11.31 -7.06 3.14
CA GLY A 120 12.32 -6.04 2.85
C GLY A 120 11.80 -4.63 3.06
N VAL A 121 10.61 -4.29 2.53
CA VAL A 121 10.05 -2.94 2.70
C VAL A 121 9.82 -2.63 4.18
N PHE A 122 9.32 -3.59 4.97
CA PHE A 122 9.13 -3.41 6.40
C PHE A 122 10.44 -3.36 7.19
N LEU A 123 11.45 -4.14 6.78
CA LEU A 123 12.77 -4.06 7.39
C LEU A 123 13.39 -2.68 7.20
N PHE A 124 13.40 -2.17 5.96
CA PHE A 124 13.96 -0.84 5.68
C PHE A 124 13.15 0.27 6.34
N ALA A 125 11.81 0.17 6.36
CA ALA A 125 10.96 1.13 7.06
C ALA A 125 11.26 1.16 8.58
N CYS A 126 11.43 -0.01 9.19
CA CYS A 126 11.79 -0.15 10.60
C CYS A 126 13.19 0.43 10.90
N ILE A 127 14.19 0.11 10.07
CA ILE A 127 15.55 0.65 10.21
C ILE A 127 15.55 2.18 10.07
N TRP A 128 14.85 2.72 9.07
CA TRP A 128 14.77 4.17 8.87
C TRP A 128 14.18 4.89 10.10
N LYS A 129 13.11 4.34 10.69
CA LYS A 129 12.52 4.87 11.93
C LYS A 129 13.46 4.77 13.12
N LEU A 130 14.26 3.71 13.16
CA LEU A 130 15.27 3.50 14.20
C LEU A 130 16.44 4.47 14.11
N VAL A 131 16.81 4.94 12.92
CA VAL A 131 17.94 5.87 12.78
C VAL A 131 17.51 7.34 12.72
N SER A 132 16.21 7.62 12.52
CA SER A 132 15.66 8.96 12.49
C SER A 132 15.35 9.49 13.90
N ALA A 133 16.11 10.49 14.36
CA ALA A 133 15.89 11.12 15.67
C ALA A 133 14.49 11.76 15.80
N ASP A 134 14.00 12.36 14.71
CA ASP A 134 12.66 12.98 14.66
C ASP A 134 11.54 11.94 14.76
N PHE A 135 11.77 10.75 14.20
CA PHE A 135 10.81 9.66 14.36
C PHE A 135 10.84 9.11 15.78
N GLN A 136 12.03 8.84 16.33
CA GLN A 136 12.18 8.31 17.70
C GLN A 136 11.57 9.24 18.77
N SER A 137 11.72 10.55 18.59
CA SER A 137 11.15 11.57 19.49
C SER A 137 9.64 11.77 19.33
N GLY A 138 8.99 11.09 18.38
CA GLY A 138 7.58 11.28 18.04
C GLY A 138 7.30 12.59 17.29
N ALA A 139 8.31 13.42 17.01
CA ALA A 139 8.15 14.68 16.30
C ALA A 139 7.55 14.47 14.89
N THR A 140 8.03 13.47 14.15
CA THR A 140 7.48 13.12 12.83
C THR A 140 5.99 12.76 12.92
N MET A 141 5.61 11.90 13.88
CA MET A 141 4.22 11.48 14.01
C MET A 141 3.31 12.65 14.42
N ARG A 142 3.76 13.49 15.35
CA ARG A 142 3.03 14.72 15.73
C ARG A 142 2.82 15.64 14.54
N TYR A 143 3.86 15.86 13.74
CA TYR A 143 3.77 16.66 12.52
C TYR A 143 2.77 16.07 11.52
N LEU A 144 2.88 14.77 11.21
CA LEU A 144 1.97 14.11 10.28
C LEU A 144 0.50 14.20 10.73
N MET A 145 0.24 14.03 12.03
CA MET A 145 -1.10 14.13 12.62
C MET A 145 -1.65 15.54 12.73
N SER A 146 -0.80 16.58 12.73
CA SER A 146 -1.25 17.96 12.90
C SER A 146 -1.28 18.75 11.61
N ALA A 147 -0.52 18.35 10.58
CA ALA A 147 -0.28 19.18 9.41
C ALA A 147 -0.31 18.44 8.06
N THR A 148 -0.77 17.18 8.01
CA THR A 148 -0.89 16.44 6.73
C THR A 148 -2.22 15.70 6.59
N LEU A 149 -2.71 15.52 5.36
CA LEU A 149 -4.08 15.05 5.12
C LEU A 149 -4.37 13.58 5.44
N PRO A 150 -3.47 12.60 5.28
CA PRO A 150 -3.84 11.24 5.64
C PRO A 150 -3.95 11.05 7.16
N LEU A 151 -2.95 11.48 7.93
CA LEU A 151 -2.94 11.30 9.39
C LEU A 151 -3.73 12.38 10.12
N GLY A 152 -3.79 13.60 9.59
CA GLY A 152 -4.54 14.70 10.19
C GLY A 152 -6.03 14.42 10.26
N GLN A 153 -6.60 13.76 9.26
CA GLN A 153 -8.01 13.35 9.29
C GLN A 153 -8.30 12.35 10.42
N SER A 154 -7.44 11.35 10.59
CA SER A 154 -7.55 10.43 11.73
C SER A 154 -7.33 11.14 13.05
N ALA A 155 -6.42 12.12 13.11
CA ALA A 155 -6.23 12.95 14.30
C ALA A 155 -7.47 13.78 14.63
N VAL A 156 -8.19 14.32 13.66
CA VAL A 156 -9.46 15.05 13.88
C VAL A 156 -10.53 14.16 14.53
N VAL A 157 -10.54 12.86 14.21
CA VAL A 157 -11.48 11.90 14.82
C VAL A 157 -11.02 11.44 16.21
N LEU A 158 -9.71 11.28 16.41
CA LEU A 158 -9.13 10.67 17.60
C LEU A 158 -8.69 11.68 18.67
N THR A 159 -8.71 12.98 18.35
CA THR A 159 -8.25 14.06 19.23
C THR A 159 -9.21 15.25 19.14
N GLU A 160 -8.88 16.33 19.84
CA GLU A 160 -9.65 17.59 19.79
C GLU A 160 -9.27 18.48 18.59
N LEU A 161 -8.42 18.01 17.67
CA LEU A 161 -8.09 18.76 16.46
C LEU A 161 -9.33 18.91 15.59
N THR A 162 -9.66 20.13 15.19
CA THR A 162 -10.78 20.38 14.28
C THR A 162 -10.32 20.44 12.82
N GLY A 163 -11.23 20.18 11.88
CA GLY A 163 -10.97 20.32 10.44
C GLY A 163 -10.42 21.71 10.06
N PRO A 164 -11.00 22.82 10.55
CA PRO A 164 -10.45 24.16 10.32
C PRO A 164 -9.02 24.35 10.86
N GLN A 165 -8.71 23.84 12.05
CA GLN A 165 -7.36 23.92 12.62
C GLN A 165 -6.35 23.10 11.80
N LEU A 166 -6.74 21.93 11.31
CA LEU A 166 -5.89 21.14 10.41
C LEU A 166 -5.61 21.89 9.10
N ALA A 167 -6.63 22.52 8.51
CA ALA A 167 -6.46 23.33 7.30
C ALA A 167 -5.55 24.54 7.55
N GLU A 168 -5.68 25.19 8.72
CA GLU A 168 -4.79 26.28 9.13
C GLU A 168 -3.33 25.82 9.28
N ASN A 169 -3.11 24.68 9.94
CA ASN A 169 -1.77 24.10 10.08
C ASN A 169 -1.13 23.78 8.73
N MET A 170 -1.90 23.22 7.79
CA MET A 170 -1.43 22.94 6.44
C MET A 170 -1.05 24.22 5.69
N ALA A 171 -1.91 25.24 5.71
CA ALA A 171 -1.63 26.53 5.10
C ALA A 171 -0.41 27.23 5.74
N ALA A 172 -0.17 27.03 7.04
CA ALA A 172 1.03 27.52 7.72
C ALA A 172 2.30 26.82 7.20
N VAL A 173 2.28 25.49 7.02
CA VAL A 173 3.39 24.73 6.45
C VAL A 173 3.66 25.13 5.00
N GLU A 174 2.62 25.27 4.17
CA GLU A 174 2.75 25.69 2.77
C GLU A 174 3.41 27.07 2.65
N ARG A 175 3.07 28.01 3.52
CA ARG A 175 3.71 29.33 3.57
C ARG A 175 5.21 29.25 3.86
N VAL A 176 5.63 28.38 4.78
CA VAL A 176 7.06 28.18 5.10
C VAL A 176 7.80 27.53 3.93
N ILE A 177 7.20 26.56 3.25
CA ILE A 177 7.78 25.91 2.07
C ILE A 177 7.91 26.91 0.91
N ALA A 178 6.91 27.77 0.71
CA ALA A 178 6.88 28.74 -0.39
C ALA A 178 7.79 29.98 -0.17
N ALA A 179 8.21 30.26 1.07
CA ALA A 179 9.06 31.40 1.40
C ALA A 179 10.42 30.94 1.97
N PRO A 180 11.41 30.62 1.11
CA PRO A 180 12.76 30.27 1.55
C PRO A 180 13.36 31.39 2.40
N GLY A 181 13.56 31.15 3.69
CA GLY A 181 14.05 32.14 4.66
C GLY A 181 13.02 32.61 5.69
N ALA A 182 11.76 32.15 5.60
CA ALA A 182 10.79 32.36 6.67
C ALA A 182 11.27 31.69 7.98
N ALA A 183 11.24 32.46 9.08
CA ALA A 183 11.38 31.91 10.41
C ALA A 183 10.21 30.97 10.71
N SER A 184 10.50 29.87 11.42
CA SER A 184 9.56 28.85 11.90
C SER A 184 8.10 29.32 12.06
N THR A 185 7.14 28.51 11.62
CA THR A 185 5.72 28.72 11.95
C THR A 185 5.31 27.89 13.16
N SER A 186 4.38 28.42 13.95
CA SER A 186 3.64 27.62 14.93
C SER A 186 2.55 26.80 14.25
N ILE A 187 2.31 25.60 14.76
CA ILE A 187 1.16 24.76 14.41
C ILE A 187 0.29 24.55 15.66
N ILE A 188 -1.01 24.46 15.45
CA ILE A 188 -2.00 24.17 16.48
C ILE A 188 -1.91 22.69 16.82
N VAL A 189 -1.59 22.39 18.08
CA VAL A 189 -1.52 21.02 18.60
C VAL A 189 -2.43 20.93 19.81
N PRO A 190 -3.54 20.18 19.74
CA PRO A 190 -4.44 20.05 20.87
C PRO A 190 -3.80 19.22 22.00
N PRO A 191 -4.31 19.36 23.24
CA PRO A 191 -3.97 18.46 24.33
C PRO A 191 -4.17 16.99 23.91
N GLY A 192 -3.26 16.11 24.34
CA GLY A 192 -3.36 14.66 24.06
C GLY A 192 -2.80 14.20 22.71
N LEU A 193 -2.68 15.07 21.69
CA LEU A 193 -2.08 14.69 20.40
C LEU A 193 -0.65 14.16 20.58
N GLY A 194 0.12 14.79 21.47
CA GLY A 194 1.48 14.33 21.79
C GLY A 194 1.52 12.88 22.31
N MET A 195 0.66 12.54 23.28
CA MET A 195 0.59 11.19 23.82
C MET A 195 0.16 10.17 22.76
N LEU A 196 -0.85 10.50 21.96
CA LEU A 196 -1.31 9.62 20.88
C LEU A 196 -0.22 9.42 19.82
N ALA A 197 0.47 10.49 19.43
CA ALA A 197 1.58 10.42 18.49
C ALA A 197 2.73 9.54 19.02
N ASP A 198 3.06 9.62 20.30
CA ASP A 198 4.09 8.76 20.90
C ASP A 198 3.68 7.29 20.91
N ILE A 199 2.40 6.99 21.21
CA ILE A 199 1.84 5.64 21.15
C ILE A 199 1.91 5.11 19.71
N LEU A 200 1.43 5.88 18.73
CA LEU A 200 1.43 5.48 17.32
C LEU A 200 2.84 5.34 16.75
N THR A 201 3.79 6.16 17.20
CA THR A 201 5.21 6.04 16.86
C THR A 201 5.76 4.67 17.28
N ARG A 202 5.59 4.31 18.55
CA ARG A 202 6.03 3.01 19.09
C ARG A 202 5.29 1.84 18.45
N ALA A 203 3.97 1.95 18.31
CA ALA A 203 3.15 0.90 17.70
C ALA A 203 3.56 0.65 16.24
N THR A 204 3.78 1.70 15.45
CA THR A 204 4.24 1.59 14.06
C THR A 204 5.58 0.87 14.01
N TRP A 205 6.54 1.27 14.84
CA TRP A 205 7.85 0.62 14.88
C TRP A 205 7.76 -0.88 15.23
N VAL A 206 6.99 -1.24 16.26
CA VAL A 206 6.77 -2.64 16.66
C VAL A 206 6.09 -3.44 15.55
N MET A 207 5.05 -2.88 14.91
CA MET A 207 4.33 -3.54 13.83
C MET A 207 5.23 -3.79 12.61
N GLU A 208 6.01 -2.79 12.18
CA GLU A 208 6.91 -2.95 11.03
C GLU A 208 8.05 -3.92 11.34
N GLY A 209 8.63 -3.85 12.54
CA GLY A 209 9.62 -4.84 13.01
C GLY A 209 9.05 -6.25 13.01
N TRP A 210 7.83 -6.44 13.51
CA TRP A 210 7.12 -7.72 13.48
C TRP A 210 6.92 -8.23 12.05
N MET A 211 6.45 -7.38 11.14
CA MET A 211 6.25 -7.74 9.74
C MET A 211 7.55 -8.17 9.07
N ALA A 212 8.64 -7.44 9.28
CA ALA A 212 9.97 -7.79 8.80
C ALA A 212 10.39 -9.18 9.32
N LEU A 213 10.28 -9.40 10.63
CA LEU A 213 10.63 -10.66 11.28
C LEU A 213 9.83 -11.84 10.70
N VAL A 214 8.51 -11.74 10.63
CA VAL A 214 7.62 -12.83 10.19
C VAL A 214 7.82 -13.19 8.70
N PHE A 215 8.08 -12.20 7.86
CA PHE A 215 8.26 -12.42 6.41
C PHE A 215 9.67 -12.91 6.06
N LEU A 216 10.71 -12.38 6.71
CA LEU A 216 12.09 -12.76 6.42
C LEU A 216 12.49 -14.08 7.09
N SER A 217 11.91 -14.41 8.25
CA SER A 217 12.23 -15.65 8.98
C SER A 217 11.86 -16.92 8.19
N PRO A 218 12.67 -17.99 8.27
CA PRO A 218 12.39 -19.29 7.65
C PRO A 218 11.35 -20.07 8.46
N LEU A 219 10.10 -19.62 8.45
CA LEU A 219 9.01 -20.27 9.18
C LEU A 219 8.72 -21.68 8.64
N SER A 220 8.56 -22.64 9.56
CA SER A 220 8.10 -23.99 9.22
C SER A 220 6.66 -23.95 8.69
N THR A 221 6.24 -25.01 7.99
CA THR A 221 4.90 -25.08 7.36
C THR A 221 3.76 -24.79 8.33
N ARG A 222 3.88 -25.23 9.60
CA ARG A 222 2.89 -24.99 10.67
C ARG A 222 2.68 -23.51 10.98
N TRP A 223 3.70 -22.68 10.83
CA TRP A 223 3.67 -21.26 11.19
C TRP A 223 3.51 -20.34 9.98
N ARG A 224 3.31 -20.87 8.77
CA ARG A 224 3.19 -20.03 7.58
C ARG A 224 2.02 -19.05 7.69
N TRP A 225 0.90 -19.50 8.25
CA TRP A 225 -0.32 -18.70 8.48
C TRP A 225 -0.07 -17.39 9.23
N LEU A 226 1.02 -17.32 10.02
CA LEU A 226 1.40 -16.11 10.74
C LEU A 226 1.65 -14.95 9.77
N ARG A 227 2.17 -15.22 8.57
CA ARG A 227 2.41 -14.18 7.55
C ARG A 227 1.09 -13.62 7.02
N GLU A 228 0.16 -14.48 6.64
CA GLU A 228 -1.14 -14.05 6.15
C GLU A 228 -1.94 -13.31 7.23
N ALA A 229 -1.99 -13.86 8.44
CA ALA A 229 -2.68 -13.24 9.56
C ALA A 229 -2.05 -11.90 9.94
N SER A 230 -0.71 -11.83 10.05
CA SER A 230 -0.02 -10.57 10.37
C SER A 230 -0.24 -9.51 9.29
N LEU A 231 -0.20 -9.89 8.02
CA LEU A 231 -0.43 -8.95 6.93
C LEU A 231 -1.88 -8.43 6.92
N LEU A 232 -2.88 -9.28 7.17
CA LEU A 232 -4.28 -8.84 7.29
C LEU A 232 -4.52 -7.98 8.52
N VAL A 233 -3.92 -8.32 9.66
CA VAL A 233 -4.00 -7.50 10.89
C VAL A 233 -3.35 -6.14 10.64
N PHE A 234 -2.12 -6.12 10.12
CA PHE A 234 -1.43 -4.88 9.74
C PHE A 234 -2.29 -4.05 8.78
N PHE A 235 -2.89 -4.70 7.79
CA PHE A 235 -3.73 -4.05 6.80
C PHE A 235 -4.95 -3.37 7.42
N VAL A 236 -5.65 -4.05 8.34
CA VAL A 236 -6.80 -3.47 9.03
C VAL A 236 -6.36 -2.37 9.99
N THR A 237 -5.31 -2.56 10.77
CA THR A 237 -4.91 -1.59 11.79
C THR A 237 -4.27 -0.35 11.20
N ALA A 238 -3.26 -0.51 10.33
CA ALA A 238 -2.48 0.60 9.81
C ALA A 238 -3.31 1.48 8.87
N TYR A 239 -4.03 0.88 7.92
CA TYR A 239 -4.71 1.67 6.89
C TYR A 239 -6.10 2.17 7.29
N THR A 240 -6.64 1.73 8.42
CA THR A 240 -7.77 2.42 9.06
C THR A 240 -7.31 3.77 9.65
N LEU A 241 -6.05 3.86 10.10
CA LEU A 241 -5.48 5.08 10.70
C LEU A 241 -4.69 5.94 9.69
N LEU A 242 -4.17 5.34 8.64
CA LEU A 242 -3.38 6.01 7.61
C LEU A 242 -3.84 5.49 6.24
N PRO A 243 -4.96 5.99 5.70
CA PRO A 243 -5.49 5.49 4.44
C PRO A 243 -4.52 5.82 3.29
N VAL A 244 -3.79 4.81 2.82
CA VAL A 244 -2.92 4.88 1.63
C VAL A 244 -3.34 3.76 0.70
N ALA A 245 -4.39 4.02 -0.10
CA ALA A 245 -5.08 3.01 -0.89
C ALA A 245 -4.16 2.27 -1.86
N ALA A 246 -3.21 2.98 -2.50
CA ALA A 246 -2.23 2.38 -3.39
C ALA A 246 -1.38 1.31 -2.69
N PHE A 247 -0.78 1.66 -1.55
CA PHE A 247 0.07 0.75 -0.80
C PHE A 247 -0.73 -0.40 -0.15
N ALA A 248 -1.94 -0.12 0.32
CA ALA A 248 -2.85 -1.14 0.85
C ALA A 248 -3.19 -2.18 -0.21
N THR A 249 -3.75 -1.75 -1.34
CA THR A 249 -4.14 -2.65 -2.45
C THR A 249 -2.95 -3.45 -2.99
N GLN A 250 -1.75 -2.87 -2.96
CA GLN A 250 -0.51 -3.55 -3.26
C GLN A 250 -0.18 -4.68 -2.28
N LEU A 251 -0.22 -4.42 -0.98
CA LEU A 251 -0.03 -5.48 0.03
C LEU A 251 -1.08 -6.59 -0.11
N ALA A 252 -2.31 -6.27 -0.52
CA ALA A 252 -3.35 -7.27 -0.71
C ALA A 252 -3.03 -8.27 -1.83
N TYR A 253 -2.61 -7.81 -3.02
CA TYR A 253 -2.22 -8.76 -4.08
C TYR A 253 -0.89 -9.48 -3.77
N LEU A 254 0.03 -8.87 -3.02
CA LEU A 254 1.26 -9.55 -2.55
C LEU A 254 0.90 -10.68 -1.57
N GLY A 255 -0.05 -10.43 -0.66
CA GLY A 255 -0.61 -11.43 0.24
C GLY A 255 -1.32 -12.56 -0.51
N TYR A 256 -2.08 -12.23 -1.55
CA TYR A 256 -2.73 -13.20 -2.43
C TYR A 256 -1.68 -14.11 -3.11
N ALA A 257 -0.59 -13.55 -3.61
CA ALA A 257 0.50 -14.31 -4.23
C ALA A 257 1.24 -15.22 -3.24
N LEU A 258 1.37 -14.80 -1.99
CA LEU A 258 2.05 -15.55 -0.94
C LEU A 258 1.28 -16.81 -0.51
N THR A 259 -0.05 -16.70 -0.38
CA THR A 259 -0.83 -17.70 0.33
C THR A 259 -1.18 -18.93 -0.52
N ARG A 260 -1.26 -20.08 0.15
CA ARG A 260 -1.74 -21.35 -0.41
C ARG A 260 -3.16 -21.70 0.05
N SER A 261 -3.74 -20.93 0.95
CA SER A 261 -5.08 -21.19 1.48
C SER A 261 -6.11 -20.39 0.70
N ASP A 262 -7.14 -21.07 0.21
CA ASP A 262 -8.24 -20.41 -0.50
C ASP A 262 -9.01 -19.41 0.39
N ARG A 263 -9.06 -19.65 1.70
CA ARG A 263 -9.65 -18.70 2.66
C ARG A 263 -8.87 -17.39 2.71
N TYR A 264 -7.54 -17.46 2.80
CA TYR A 264 -6.71 -16.26 2.80
C TYR A 264 -6.69 -15.58 1.43
N ARG A 265 -6.74 -16.32 0.32
CA ARG A 265 -6.93 -15.75 -1.02
C ARG A 265 -8.20 -14.91 -1.10
N ALA A 266 -9.31 -15.48 -0.64
CA ALA A 266 -10.60 -14.80 -0.61
C ALA A 266 -10.55 -13.56 0.29
N ALA A 267 -9.88 -13.64 1.45
CA ALA A 267 -9.68 -12.51 2.35
C ALA A 267 -8.85 -11.39 1.69
N PHE A 268 -7.76 -11.71 0.99
CA PHE A 268 -6.96 -10.71 0.27
C PHE A 268 -7.68 -10.08 -0.91
N ILE A 269 -8.49 -10.84 -1.65
CA ILE A 269 -9.38 -10.28 -2.68
C ILE A 269 -10.40 -9.33 -2.04
N ALA A 270 -11.02 -9.73 -0.92
CA ALA A 270 -11.99 -8.89 -0.23
C ALA A 270 -11.32 -7.60 0.29
N ALA A 271 -10.15 -7.72 0.90
CA ALA A 271 -9.33 -6.60 1.35
C ALA A 271 -8.98 -5.64 0.20
N TYR A 272 -8.55 -6.18 -0.94
CA TYR A 272 -8.26 -5.42 -2.14
C TYR A 272 -9.48 -4.60 -2.60
N PHE A 273 -10.63 -5.25 -2.80
CA PHE A 273 -11.82 -4.55 -3.28
C PHE A 273 -12.40 -3.60 -2.23
N ALA A 274 -12.37 -3.95 -0.95
CA ALA A 274 -12.81 -3.07 0.13
C ALA A 274 -12.05 -1.74 0.09
N TYR A 275 -10.73 -1.77 -0.10
CA TYR A 275 -9.94 -0.54 -0.21
C TYR A 275 -10.14 0.20 -1.53
N GLN A 276 -10.28 -0.51 -2.64
CA GLN A 276 -10.59 0.13 -3.91
C GLN A 276 -11.94 0.87 -3.84
N LEU A 277 -12.95 0.30 -3.18
CA LEU A 277 -14.26 0.90 -2.99
C LEU A 277 -14.24 2.02 -1.94
N ALA A 278 -13.53 1.82 -0.83
CA ALA A 278 -13.33 2.86 0.16
C ALA A 278 -12.68 4.08 -0.49
N ASP A 279 -11.61 3.92 -1.27
CA ASP A 279 -10.96 5.01 -1.99
C ASP A 279 -11.89 5.72 -2.98
N LEU A 280 -12.78 4.99 -3.68
CA LEU A 280 -13.78 5.60 -4.59
C LEU A 280 -14.86 6.39 -3.85
N GLY A 281 -15.34 5.88 -2.71
CA GLY A 281 -16.37 6.52 -1.89
C GLY A 281 -15.83 7.69 -1.08
N LEU A 282 -14.66 7.50 -0.48
CA LEU A 282 -13.91 8.49 0.29
C LEU A 282 -13.36 9.56 -0.65
N GLY A 283 -12.87 9.24 -1.84
CA GLY A 283 -12.39 10.22 -2.82
C GLY A 283 -13.39 11.34 -3.14
N ARG A 284 -14.70 11.08 -3.01
CA ARG A 284 -15.76 12.11 -3.16
C ARG A 284 -16.09 12.89 -1.88
N VAL A 285 -15.77 12.35 -0.70
CA VAL A 285 -15.98 13.00 0.59
C VAL A 285 -14.77 13.86 0.99
N TRP A 286 -13.58 13.53 0.49
CA TRP A 286 -12.30 14.12 0.94
C TRP A 286 -11.51 14.88 -0.13
N SER A 287 -12.04 15.04 -1.34
CA SER A 287 -11.66 16.14 -2.22
C SER A 287 -12.69 17.26 -2.05
N PRO A 288 -12.53 18.22 -1.11
CA PRO A 288 -13.08 19.53 -1.38
C PRO A 288 -12.46 19.94 -2.71
N THR A 289 -13.33 20.24 -3.66
CA THR A 289 -12.96 20.99 -4.85
C THR A 289 -12.21 22.23 -4.38
N TYR A 290 -10.88 22.18 -4.52
CA TYR A 290 -10.02 23.34 -4.59
C TYR A 290 -9.49 23.39 -6.02
#